data_AF-A0A2S6AZ28-F1
#
_entry.id   AF-A0A2S6AZ28-F1
#
_cell.length_a   1.000
_cell.length_b   1.000
_cell.length_c   1.000
_cell.angle_alpha   90.00
_cell.angle_beta   90.00
_cell.angle_gamma   90.00
#
_symmetry.space_group_name_H-M   'P 1'
#
loop_
_entity.id
_entity.type
_entity.pdbx_description
1 polymer ?
#
loop_
_entity_poly.entity_id
_entity_poly.type
_entity_poly.pdbx_seq_one_letter_code
_entity_poly.pdbx_strand_id
1 'polypeptide(L)'
;GLPAAPLARGADSWKEVLDPLGTRNLGFGYDRVENVLWRVYHDELDGYQASKIYIMIGTNNLGINTDEEIVAGLKLLVTAIRQR
;
A
#
# COMPACT_ATOMS: atom_id res chain seq x y z
N GLY A 1 10.38 0.03 -0.83
CA GLY A 1 11.62 0.70 -1.25
C GLY A 1 11.50 2.22 -1.13
N LEU A 2 12.34 2.96 -1.85
CA LEU A 2 12.20 4.40 -2.03
C LEU A 2 11.10 4.70 -3.08
N PRO A 3 10.43 5.86 -3.04
CA PRO A 3 9.43 6.26 -4.04
C PRO A 3 10.08 6.71 -5.36
N ALA A 4 10.81 5.81 -6.03
CA ALA A 4 11.47 6.12 -7.29
C ALA A 4 10.55 5.83 -8.48
N ALA A 5 10.30 6.84 -9.32
CA ALA A 5 9.57 6.74 -10.58
C ALA A 5 10.06 7.81 -11.57
N PRO A 6 9.83 7.66 -12.89
CA PRO A 6 10.20 8.69 -13.87
C PRO A 6 9.61 10.06 -13.58
N LEU A 7 8.40 10.09 -13.00
CA LEU A 7 7.78 11.28 -12.43
C LEU A 7 7.70 11.11 -10.91
N ALA A 8 8.47 11.91 -10.17
CA ALA A 8 8.42 11.95 -8.71
C ALA A 8 7.82 13.30 -8.25
N ARG A 9 6.73 13.24 -7.47
CA ARG A 9 6.13 14.42 -6.82
C ARG A 9 6.33 14.33 -5.32
N GLY A 10 6.66 15.45 -4.68
CA GLY A 10 6.85 15.51 -3.22
C GLY A 10 8.14 14.85 -2.72
N ALA A 11 9.19 14.79 -3.55
CA ALA A 11 10.48 14.19 -3.18
C ALA A 11 11.10 14.89 -1.95
N ASP A 12 11.02 16.21 -1.88
CA ASP A 12 11.53 16.99 -0.74
C ASP A 12 10.78 16.63 0.55
N SER A 13 9.44 16.61 0.51
CA SER A 13 8.62 16.22 1.66
C SER A 13 8.87 14.78 2.10
N TRP A 14 9.06 13.84 1.16
CA TRP A 14 9.44 12.47 1.51
C TRP A 14 10.78 12.44 2.25
N LYS A 15 11.78 13.13 1.71
CA LYS A 15 13.13 13.19 2.28
C LYS A 15 13.14 13.82 3.68
N GLU A 16 12.37 14.87 3.89
CA GLU A 16 12.31 15.58 5.18
C GLU A 16 11.52 14.83 6.25
N VAL A 17 10.44 14.13 5.87
CA VAL A 17 9.46 13.59 6.83
C VAL A 17 9.51 12.07 6.97
N LEU A 18 9.63 11.34 5.85
CA LEU A 18 9.41 9.88 5.82
C LEU A 18 10.72 9.09 5.83
N ASP A 19 11.76 9.62 5.18
CA ASP A 19 13.09 9.00 5.14
C ASP A 19 13.73 8.85 6.54
N PRO A 20 13.68 9.87 7.44
CA PRO A 20 14.24 9.74 8.79
C PRO A 20 13.52 8.69 9.66
N LEU A 21 12.28 8.32 9.30
CA LEU A 21 11.49 7.30 9.99
C LEU A 21 11.80 5.88 9.50
N GLY A 22 12.66 5.71 8.49
CA GLY A 22 12.91 4.42 7.85
C GLY A 22 11.70 3.88 7.08
N THR A 23 10.84 4.78 6.58
CA THR A 23 9.60 4.40 5.88
C THR A 23 9.90 3.67 4.58
N ARG A 24 9.19 2.57 4.33
CA ARG A 24 9.27 1.83 3.06
C ARG A 24 8.01 2.12 2.22
N ASN A 25 8.21 2.57 0.98
CA ASN A 25 7.14 2.69 -0.01
C ASN A 25 6.90 1.33 -0.68
N LEU A 26 5.68 0.79 -0.57
CA LEU A 26 5.23 -0.46 -1.21
C LEU A 26 4.07 -0.18 -2.19
N GLY A 27 4.03 1.03 -2.74
CA GLY A 27 3.04 1.44 -3.73
C GLY A 27 3.47 1.08 -5.14
N PHE A 28 2.58 0.42 -5.88
CA PHE A 28 2.70 0.21 -7.31
C PHE A 28 1.59 0.97 -8.03
N GLY A 29 1.95 1.68 -9.10
CA GLY A 29 0.96 2.37 -9.92
C GLY A 29 -0.04 1.38 -10.50
N TYR A 30 -1.30 1.80 -10.62
CA TYR A 30 -2.42 0.99 -11.13
C TYR A 30 -2.84 -0.22 -10.28
N ASP A 31 -2.21 -0.48 -9.13
CA ASP A 31 -2.68 -1.53 -8.23
C ASP A 31 -4.14 -1.33 -7.84
N ARG A 32 -4.88 -2.44 -7.83
CA ARG A 32 -6.19 -2.58 -7.21
C ARG A 32 -6.09 -3.27 -5.85
N VAL A 33 -7.17 -3.25 -5.08
CA VAL A 33 -7.21 -3.85 -3.73
C VAL A 33 -6.70 -5.29 -3.72
N GLU A 34 -7.11 -6.10 -4.70
CA GLU A 34 -6.71 -7.51 -4.80
C GLU A 34 -5.22 -7.71 -5.14
N ASN A 35 -4.56 -6.76 -5.81
CA ASN A 35 -3.13 -6.84 -6.10
C ASN A 35 -2.31 -6.66 -4.82
N VAL A 36 -2.67 -5.67 -4.00
CA VAL A 36 -2.04 -5.46 -2.69
C VAL A 36 -2.31 -6.64 -1.77
N LEU A 37 -3.56 -7.14 -1.76
CA LEU A 37 -3.92 -8.33 -0.98
C LEU A 37 -3.06 -9.53 -1.37
N TRP A 38 -2.86 -9.76 -2.66
CA TRP A 38 -1.98 -10.82 -3.15
C TRP A 38 -0.55 -10.64 -2.63
N ARG A 39 0.04 -9.44 -2.71
CA ARG A 39 1.39 -9.17 -2.22
C ARG A 39 1.54 -9.40 -0.71
N VAL A 40 0.57 -8.97 0.08
CA VAL A 40 0.53 -9.24 1.54
C VAL A 40 0.47 -10.74 1.84
N TYR A 41 -0.18 -11.53 0.99
CA TYR A 41 -0.16 -12.99 1.14
C TYR A 41 1.17 -13.64 0.72
N HIS A 42 1.97 -12.96 -0.09
CA HIS A 42 3.22 -13.44 -0.67
C HIS A 42 4.39 -12.58 -0.16
N ASP A 43 4.53 -12.55 1.16
CA ASP A 43 5.73 -12.18 1.89
C ASP A 43 6.16 -10.71 1.79
N GLU A 44 5.31 -9.81 1.26
CA GLU A 44 5.64 -8.39 1.18
C GLU A 44 5.93 -7.75 2.55
N LEU A 45 5.29 -8.25 3.61
CA LEU A 45 5.46 -7.77 4.97
C LEU A 45 6.43 -8.61 5.82
N ASP A 46 7.09 -9.60 5.21
CA ASP A 46 7.94 -10.54 5.94
C ASP A 46 9.35 -9.96 6.20
N GLY A 47 9.98 -10.41 7.29
CA GLY A 47 11.37 -10.06 7.62
C GLY A 47 11.57 -8.68 8.27
N TYR A 48 10.50 -8.00 8.69
CA TYR A 48 10.55 -6.78 9.50
C TYR A 48 9.28 -6.61 10.33
N GLN A 49 9.30 -5.70 11.30
CA GLN A 49 8.12 -5.33 12.08
C GLN A 49 7.80 -3.86 11.85
N ALA A 50 6.66 -3.57 11.22
CA ALA A 50 6.20 -2.20 11.02
C ALA A 50 5.48 -1.68 12.26
N SER A 51 5.90 -0.52 12.77
CA SER A 51 5.18 0.15 13.88
C SER A 51 3.89 0.83 13.41
N LYS A 52 3.85 1.26 12.14
CA LYS A 52 2.71 1.92 11.49
C LYS A 52 2.63 1.50 10.04
N ILE A 53 1.41 1.35 9.53
CA ILE A 53 1.12 1.03 8.13
C ILE A 53 0.11 2.06 7.60
N TYR A 54 0.43 2.65 6.45
CA TYR A 54 -0.45 3.57 5.72
C TYR A 54 -0.96 2.86 4.48
N ILE A 55 -2.28 2.84 4.28
CA ILE A 55 -2.93 2.18 3.15
C ILE A 55 -3.65 3.25 2.33
N MET A 56 -3.33 3.35 1.05
CA MET A 56 -4.00 4.22 0.08
C MET A 56 -4.23 3.44 -1.20
N ILE A 57 -5.40 2.82 -1.32
CA ILE A 57 -5.76 1.90 -2.41
C ILE A 57 -7.28 1.92 -2.62
N GLY A 58 -7.74 1.55 -3.83
CA GLY A 58 -9.17 1.44 -4.16
C GLY A 58 -9.62 2.32 -5.33
N THR A 59 -8.90 3.41 -5.64
CA THR A 59 -9.27 4.29 -6.78
C THR A 59 -9.28 3.54 -8.11
N ASN A 60 -8.37 2.59 -8.32
CA ASN A 60 -8.31 1.80 -9.56
C ASN A 60 -9.36 0.69 -9.64
N ASN A 61 -10.14 0.45 -8.58
CA ASN A 61 -11.29 -0.44 -8.61
C ASN A 61 -12.56 0.27 -9.08
N LEU A 62 -12.58 1.62 -9.09
CA LEU A 62 -13.72 2.40 -9.53
C LEU A 62 -14.07 2.10 -11.00
N GLY A 63 -15.36 1.89 -11.27
CA GLY A 63 -15.86 1.53 -12.60
C GLY A 63 -15.70 0.05 -12.98
N ILE A 64 -15.05 -0.76 -12.13
CA ILE A 64 -14.92 -2.21 -12.30
C ILE A 64 -15.68 -2.94 -11.19
N ASN A 65 -15.54 -2.48 -9.95
CA ASN A 65 -16.18 -3.06 -8.76
C ASN A 65 -17.26 -2.15 -8.19
N THR A 66 -18.21 -2.74 -7.44
CA THR A 66 -19.16 -1.95 -6.65
C THR A 66 -18.52 -1.39 -5.39
N ASP A 67 -19.14 -0.36 -4.80
CA ASP A 67 -18.67 0.23 -3.54
C ASP A 67 -18.60 -0.81 -2.42
N GLU A 68 -19.58 -1.72 -2.37
CA GLU A 68 -19.62 -2.83 -1.39
C GLU A 68 -18.46 -3.80 -1.57
N GLU A 69 -18.13 -4.16 -2.81
CA GLU A 69 -16.98 -5.02 -3.13
C GLU A 69 -15.66 -4.35 -2.74
N ILE A 70 -15.51 -3.06 -3.02
CA ILE A 70 -14.32 -2.28 -2.65
C ILE A 70 -14.18 -2.25 -1.12
N VAL A 71 -15.26 -1.96 -0.40
CA VAL A 71 -15.26 -1.94 1.08
C VAL A 71 -14.96 -3.33 1.64
N ALA A 72 -15.52 -4.39 1.08
CA ALA A 72 -15.26 -5.77 1.50
C ALA A 72 -13.78 -6.14 1.28
N GLY A 73 -13.23 -5.81 0.11
CA GLY A 73 -11.83 -6.03 -0.22
C GLY A 73 -10.89 -5.27 0.73
N LEU A 74 -11.18 -4.00 1.04
CA LEU A 74 -10.39 -3.21 1.99
C LEU A 74 -10.42 -3.81 3.40
N LYS A 75 -11.58 -4.30 3.87
CA LYS A 75 -11.69 -5.00 5.16
C LYS A 75 -10.86 -6.27 5.18
N LEU A 76 -10.89 -7.05 4.10
CA LEU A 76 -10.07 -8.25 3.96
C LEU A 76 -8.58 -7.92 3.97
N LEU A 77 -8.16 -6.89 3.23
CA LEU A 77 -6.78 -6.41 3.19
C LEU A 77 -6.28 -5.98 4.58
N VAL A 78 -7.05 -5.17 5.30
CA VAL A 78 -6.69 -4.75 6.67
C VAL A 78 -6.58 -5.96 7.61
N THR A 79 -7.46 -6.94 7.45
CA THR A 79 -7.41 -8.17 8.24
C THR A 79 -6.15 -8.98 7.94
N ALA A 80 -5.81 -9.16 6.66
CA ALA A 80 -4.62 -9.88 6.23
C ALA A 80 -3.34 -9.19 6.74
N ILE A 81 -3.26 -7.86 6.65
CA ILE A 81 -2.13 -7.08 7.16
C ILE A 81 -1.94 -7.28 8.66
N ARG A 82 -3.02 -7.34 9.45
CA ARG A 82 -2.96 -7.53 10.91
C ARG A 82 -2.53 -8.94 11.33
N GLN A 83 -2.57 -9.91 10.41
CA GLN A 83 -2.18 -11.29 10.66
C GLN A 83 -0.71 -11.57 10.30
N ARG A 84 -0.03 -10.60 9.69
CA ARG A 84 1.41 -10.61 9.43
C ARG A 84 2.14 -9.90 10.55
#